data_AF-A0A078B7P0-F1
#
_entry.id   AF-A0A078B7P0-F1
#
_cell.length_a   1.000
_cell.length_b   1.000
_cell.length_c   1.000
_cell.angle_alpha   90.00
_cell.angle_beta   90.00
_cell.angle_gamma   90.00
#
_symmetry.space_group_name_H-M   'P 1'
#
loop_
_entity.id
_entity.type
_entity.pdbx_description
1 polymer ?
#
loop_
_entity_poly.entity_id
_entity_poly.type
_entity_poly.pdbx_seq_one_letter_code
_entity_poly.pdbx_strand_id
1 'polypeptide(L)'
;MKNQSTSKSVDLSKIKNGQFYQPLFSKIRSLNENILFHLYVSEPPCGDSSLLLKDDSNSNSHWTGAKSTNYESCQDLGISRLKSGRSDIKDDNRSECMSCSDKIMMWNTLGIQGSLLAPSGSSMAWNITESDKLNLIIGKFGIKQGGNIKNVKALKSFKSDICKYSMLELLQRVLDLDLEKGKQYNKLKEQNIDYFKCKEQLISLLKGGWTNLEFKRNYEKFFIL
;
A
#
# COMPACT_ATOMS: atom_id res chain seq x y z
N MET A 1 -2.22 -33.95 24.68
CA MET A 1 -1.99 -32.59 25.23
C MET A 1 -2.44 -31.60 24.15
N LYS A 2 -3.46 -30.79 24.43
CA LYS A 2 -4.00 -29.81 23.48
C LYS A 2 -3.00 -28.66 23.36
N ASN A 3 -2.31 -28.53 22.22
CA ASN A 3 -1.51 -27.35 21.93
C ASN A 3 -2.47 -26.19 21.65
N GLN A 4 -2.78 -25.41 22.70
CA GLN A 4 -3.36 -24.09 22.55
C GLN A 4 -2.33 -23.21 21.83
N SER A 5 -2.49 -23.05 20.51
CA SER A 5 -1.82 -21.97 19.79
C SER A 5 -2.33 -20.66 20.38
N THR A 6 -1.57 -20.06 21.29
CA THR A 6 -1.87 -18.72 21.78
C THR A 6 -1.68 -17.77 20.60
N SER A 7 -2.75 -17.52 19.85
CA SER A 7 -2.85 -16.37 18.97
C SER A 7 -2.75 -15.15 19.88
N LYS A 8 -1.52 -14.67 20.13
CA LYS A 8 -1.31 -13.36 20.73
C LYS A 8 -1.96 -12.37 19.76
N SER A 9 -3.20 -11.97 20.07
CA SER A 9 -3.89 -10.88 19.42
C SER A 9 -2.99 -9.67 19.48
N VAL A 10 -2.80 -8.99 18.35
CA VAL A 10 -2.10 -7.71 18.34
C VAL A 10 -2.91 -6.78 19.24
N ASP A 11 -2.30 -6.33 20.34
CA ASP A 11 -2.94 -5.44 21.29
C ASP A 11 -3.01 -4.03 20.70
N LEU A 12 -4.10 -3.76 19.98
CA LEU A 12 -4.38 -2.47 19.35
C LEU A 12 -4.66 -1.36 20.38
N SER A 13 -4.87 -1.68 21.66
CA SER A 13 -5.06 -0.67 22.71
C SER A 13 -3.81 0.20 22.95
N LYS A 14 -2.64 -0.28 22.49
CA LYS A 14 -1.37 0.48 22.48
C LYS A 14 -1.31 1.54 21.40
N ILE A 15 -2.16 1.45 20.37
CA ILE A 15 -2.36 2.53 19.40
C ILE A 15 -3.26 3.52 20.12
N LYS A 16 -2.66 4.60 20.65
CA LYS A 16 -3.41 5.64 21.38
C LYS A 16 -4.62 6.05 20.54
N ASN A 17 -5.81 5.89 21.13
CA ASN A 17 -7.07 6.36 20.55
C ASN A 17 -6.91 7.80 20.04
N GLY A 18 -7.11 8.00 18.74
CA GLY A 18 -7.52 9.26 18.14
C GLY A 18 -6.65 10.50 18.42
N GLN A 19 -5.33 10.43 18.26
CA GLN A 19 -4.61 11.68 17.97
C GLN A 19 -5.02 12.13 16.55
N PHE A 20 -5.86 13.16 16.48
CA PHE A 20 -6.14 13.86 15.23
C PHE A 20 -4.81 14.36 14.67
N TYR A 21 -4.34 13.73 13.58
CA TYR A 21 -3.14 14.17 12.88
C TYR A 21 -3.37 15.61 12.43
N GLN A 22 -2.35 16.47 12.51
CA GLN A 22 -2.47 17.75 11.81
C GLN A 22 -2.32 17.52 10.31
N PRO A 23 -3.21 18.06 9.46
CA PRO A 23 -3.06 17.94 8.03
C PRO A 23 -1.76 18.61 7.58
N LEU A 24 -1.03 17.95 6.69
CA LEU A 24 0.19 18.53 6.12
C LEU A 24 -0.09 19.82 5.35
N PHE A 25 -1.28 19.94 4.75
CA PHE A 25 -1.71 21.11 4.00
C PHE A 25 -3.02 21.65 4.58
N SER A 26 -3.08 22.96 4.83
CA SER A 26 -4.24 23.62 5.47
C SER A 26 -5.56 23.49 4.69
N LYS A 27 -5.48 23.28 3.37
CA LYS A 27 -6.66 23.10 2.49
C LYS A 27 -7.28 21.70 2.59
N ILE A 28 -6.64 20.76 3.30
CA ILE A 28 -7.20 19.45 3.58
C ILE A 28 -8.36 19.58 4.59
N ARG A 29 -9.48 18.90 4.31
CA ARG A 29 -10.67 18.91 5.16
C ARG A 29 -11.03 17.50 5.63
N SER A 30 -11.74 17.44 6.75
CA SER A 30 -12.42 16.22 7.21
C SER A 30 -13.58 15.87 6.29
N LEU A 31 -13.86 14.58 6.15
CA LEU A 31 -15.01 14.08 5.40
C LEU A 31 -16.30 14.36 6.18
N ASN A 32 -17.40 14.56 5.47
CA ASN A 32 -18.72 14.59 6.10
C ASN A 32 -19.04 13.20 6.70
N GLU A 33 -19.55 13.17 7.93
CA GLU A 33 -19.84 11.94 8.68
C GLU A 33 -20.83 11.00 7.97
N ASN A 34 -21.65 11.54 7.07
CA ASN A 34 -22.62 10.78 6.28
C ASN A 34 -22.05 10.15 5.00
N ILE A 35 -20.75 10.29 4.73
CA ILE A 35 -20.11 9.72 3.55
C ILE A 35 -19.31 8.49 3.96
N LEU A 36 -19.61 7.36 3.33
CA LEU A 36 -18.92 6.09 3.53
C LEU A 36 -18.25 5.63 2.24
N PHE A 37 -17.11 4.97 2.37
CA PHE A 37 -16.42 4.32 1.27
C PHE A 37 -16.44 2.80 1.49
N HIS A 38 -16.81 2.05 0.45
CA HIS A 38 -16.84 0.59 0.48
C HIS A 38 -15.80 0.03 -0.50
N LEU A 39 -14.91 -0.84 -0.01
CA LEU A 39 -13.95 -1.56 -0.85
C LEU A 39 -14.57 -2.88 -1.30
N TYR A 40 -14.67 -3.08 -2.61
CA TYR A 40 -15.03 -4.37 -3.21
C TYR A 40 -13.79 -5.02 -3.85
N VAL A 41 -13.60 -6.30 -3.58
CA VAL A 41 -12.58 -7.15 -4.23
C VAL A 41 -13.26 -8.46 -4.61
N SER A 42 -13.10 -8.90 -5.85
CA SER A 42 -13.78 -10.09 -6.38
C SER A 42 -13.32 -11.42 -5.76
N GLU A 43 -12.13 -11.42 -5.18
CA GLU A 43 -11.52 -12.57 -4.50
C GLU A 43 -10.84 -12.11 -3.19
N PRO A 44 -10.61 -13.00 -2.22
CA PRO A 44 -9.90 -12.65 -1.00
C PRO A 44 -8.54 -11.98 -1.30
N PRO A 45 -8.20 -10.85 -0.64
CA PRO A 45 -6.92 -10.20 -0.83
C PRO A 45 -5.76 -11.17 -0.60
N CYS A 46 -4.76 -11.17 -1.51
CA CYS A 46 -3.62 -12.06 -1.34
C CYS A 46 -2.88 -11.80 -0.02
N GLY A 47 -2.28 -12.86 0.53
CA GLY A 47 -1.67 -12.86 1.86
C GLY A 47 -2.52 -13.63 2.87
N ASP A 48 -2.62 -13.11 4.10
CA ASP A 48 -3.24 -13.80 5.23
C ASP A 48 -4.74 -14.07 4.98
N SER A 49 -5.47 -13.12 4.38
CA SER A 49 -6.90 -13.27 4.07
C SER A 49 -7.24 -14.39 3.09
N SER A 50 -6.25 -14.87 2.33
CA SER A 50 -6.42 -15.96 1.36
C SER A 50 -6.00 -17.34 1.91
N LEU A 51 -5.45 -17.40 3.13
CA LEU A 51 -5.03 -18.66 3.75
C LEU A 51 -6.24 -19.46 4.21
N LEU A 52 -6.39 -20.65 3.64
CA LEU A 52 -7.31 -21.66 4.15
C LEU A 52 -6.59 -22.45 5.23
N LEU A 53 -7.11 -22.42 6.45
CA LEU A 53 -6.68 -23.35 7.49
C LEU A 53 -7.05 -24.77 7.04
N LYS A 54 -6.10 -25.69 7.11
CA LYS A 54 -6.42 -27.11 6.93
C LYS A 54 -7.22 -27.56 8.14
N ASP A 55 -8.40 -28.13 7.92
CA ASP A 55 -8.91 -29.12 8.86
C ASP A 55 -7.93 -30.32 8.82
N ASP A 56 -7.58 -30.86 9.98
CA ASP A 56 -6.56 -31.89 10.22
C ASP A 56 -6.80 -33.24 9.48
N SER A 57 -7.68 -33.30 8.47
CA SER A 57 -8.21 -34.55 7.91
C SER A 57 -7.89 -34.86 6.45
N ASN A 58 -7.22 -34.01 5.65
CA ASN A 58 -6.76 -34.45 4.33
C ASN A 58 -5.56 -33.69 3.74
N SER A 59 -4.54 -34.47 3.36
CA SER A 59 -3.22 -34.06 2.91
C SER A 59 -3.19 -33.64 1.43
N ASN A 60 -3.89 -32.56 1.05
CA ASN A 60 -3.64 -31.86 -0.22
C ASN A 60 -3.39 -30.38 0.08
N SER A 61 -2.12 -29.96 -0.02
CA SER A 61 -1.70 -28.58 0.24
C SER A 61 -2.19 -27.64 -0.86
N HIS A 62 -3.23 -26.86 -0.56
CA HIS A 62 -3.58 -25.73 -1.41
C HIS A 62 -2.65 -24.55 -1.09
N TRP A 63 -1.70 -24.29 -1.98
CA TRP A 63 -0.77 -23.18 -1.84
C TRP A 63 -1.44 -21.89 -2.31
N THR A 64 -1.54 -20.90 -1.43
CA THR A 64 -2.03 -19.54 -1.80
C THR A 64 -0.95 -18.71 -2.49
N GLY A 65 0.28 -19.25 -2.57
CA GLY A 65 1.45 -18.61 -3.16
C GLY A 65 2.03 -17.45 -2.33
N ALA A 66 1.34 -16.94 -1.31
CA ALA A 66 1.79 -15.81 -0.50
C ALA A 66 2.87 -16.23 0.51
N LYS A 67 4.06 -15.64 0.40
CA LYS A 67 5.22 -15.98 1.25
C LYS A 67 5.27 -15.09 2.48
N SER A 68 5.55 -15.66 3.64
CA SER A 68 5.91 -14.91 4.84
C SER A 68 7.12 -14.01 4.58
N THR A 69 7.16 -12.85 5.23
CA THR A 69 8.34 -11.96 5.19
C THR A 69 9.56 -12.61 5.85
N ASN A 70 9.34 -13.48 6.84
CA ASN A 70 10.34 -14.40 7.39
C ASN A 70 10.13 -15.79 6.77
N TYR A 71 11.05 -16.22 5.90
CA TYR A 71 10.97 -17.45 5.09
C TYR A 71 10.86 -18.78 5.89
N GLU A 72 10.84 -18.73 7.22
CA GLU A 72 10.85 -19.89 8.11
C GLU A 72 9.45 -20.47 8.39
N SER A 73 8.37 -19.68 8.31
CA SER A 73 7.01 -20.17 8.60
C SER A 73 6.03 -19.96 7.45
N CYS A 74 5.77 -21.04 6.71
CA CYS A 74 5.00 -20.95 5.47
C CYS A 74 3.49 -20.77 5.70
N GLN A 75 2.96 -21.18 6.87
CA GLN A 75 1.51 -21.34 7.11
C GLN A 75 0.98 -20.71 8.41
N ASP A 76 1.80 -19.97 9.15
CA ASP A 76 1.36 -19.31 10.38
C ASP A 76 0.46 -18.09 10.08
N LEU A 77 -0.66 -17.98 10.79
CA LEU A 77 -1.56 -16.82 10.70
C LEU A 77 -0.99 -15.57 11.39
N GLY A 78 -1.39 -14.40 10.91
CA GLY A 78 -1.04 -13.12 11.52
C GLY A 78 0.44 -12.74 11.36
N ILE A 79 1.09 -13.28 10.33
CA ILE A 79 2.45 -12.91 9.91
C ILE A 79 2.34 -12.08 8.64
N SER A 80 3.10 -10.98 8.59
CA SER A 80 3.25 -10.16 7.39
C SER A 80 3.72 -11.00 6.20
N ARG A 81 3.17 -10.73 5.02
CA ARG A 81 3.46 -11.49 3.80
C ARG A 81 3.81 -10.61 2.62
N LEU A 82 4.59 -11.18 1.72
CA LEU A 82 4.82 -10.65 0.39
C LEU A 82 3.70 -11.10 -0.55
N LYS A 83 3.45 -10.31 -1.59
CA LYS A 83 2.60 -10.72 -2.71
C LYS A 83 3.10 -12.08 -3.18
N SER A 84 2.15 -12.98 -3.43
CA SER A 84 2.45 -14.26 -4.07
C SER A 84 3.21 -14.01 -5.36
N GLY A 85 4.52 -14.24 -5.33
CA GLY A 85 5.34 -14.17 -6.54
C GLY A 85 4.76 -15.17 -7.52
N ARG A 86 4.62 -14.78 -8.79
CA ARG A 86 4.20 -15.77 -9.79
C ARG A 86 5.27 -16.87 -9.84
N SER A 87 4.86 -18.13 -9.90
CA SER A 87 5.76 -19.29 -9.89
C SER A 87 6.72 -19.28 -11.08
N ASP A 88 6.34 -18.63 -12.19
CA ASP A 88 7.16 -18.45 -13.41
C ASP A 88 8.26 -17.38 -13.28
N ILE A 89 8.29 -16.61 -12.18
CA ILE A 89 9.29 -15.56 -11.95
C ILE A 89 10.41 -16.11 -11.06
N LYS A 90 11.66 -16.03 -11.56
CA LYS A 90 12.89 -16.33 -10.81
C LYS A 90 12.89 -15.58 -9.47
N ASP A 91 13.43 -16.20 -8.43
CA ASP A 91 13.44 -15.64 -7.07
C ASP A 91 13.95 -14.20 -7.01
N ASP A 92 15.05 -13.90 -7.71
CA ASP A 92 15.65 -12.56 -7.77
C ASP A 92 14.76 -11.49 -8.43
N ASN A 93 13.78 -11.91 -9.22
CA ASN A 93 12.84 -11.04 -9.92
C ASN A 93 11.48 -10.96 -9.23
N ARG A 94 11.30 -11.65 -8.10
CA ARG A 94 10.04 -11.60 -7.36
C ARG A 94 9.89 -10.26 -6.68
N SER A 95 8.65 -9.80 -6.61
CA SER A 95 8.34 -8.52 -5.98
C SER A 95 8.47 -8.64 -4.46
N GLU A 96 9.27 -7.75 -3.87
CA GLU A 96 9.29 -7.50 -2.42
C GLU A 96 8.11 -6.59 -1.98
N CYS A 97 7.04 -6.52 -2.78
CA CYS A 97 5.83 -5.82 -2.39
C CYS A 97 5.05 -6.61 -1.34
N MET A 98 4.68 -5.95 -0.25
CA MET A 98 3.73 -6.49 0.72
C MET A 98 2.42 -6.95 0.06
N SER A 99 1.81 -7.97 0.66
CA SER A 99 0.55 -8.57 0.21
C SER A 99 -0.60 -7.56 0.26
N CYS A 100 -1.72 -7.86 -0.41
CA CYS A 100 -2.87 -6.97 -0.42
C CYS A 100 -3.57 -6.93 0.94
N SER A 101 -3.69 -8.06 1.64
CA SER A 101 -4.25 -8.13 2.99
C SER A 101 -3.46 -7.27 3.98
N ASP A 102 -2.12 -7.33 3.95
CA ASP A 102 -1.27 -6.48 4.80
C ASP A 102 -1.39 -4.99 4.49
N LYS A 103 -1.57 -4.63 3.21
CA LYS A 103 -1.82 -3.24 2.81
C LYS A 103 -3.19 -2.74 3.29
N ILE A 104 -4.21 -3.57 3.25
CA ILE A 104 -5.55 -3.23 3.77
C ILE A 104 -5.50 -3.07 5.30
N MET A 105 -4.75 -3.92 6.00
CA MET A 105 -4.53 -3.77 7.45
C MET A 105 -3.83 -2.45 7.79
N MET A 106 -2.85 -2.02 6.99
CA MET A 106 -2.26 -0.68 7.08
C MET A 106 -3.31 0.41 6.86
N TRP A 107 -4.18 0.29 5.85
CA TRP A 107 -5.24 1.27 5.58
C TRP A 107 -6.26 1.37 6.71
N ASN A 108 -6.61 0.25 7.36
CA ASN A 108 -7.52 0.25 8.50
C ASN A 108 -6.96 1.00 9.72
N THR A 109 -5.63 1.15 9.80
CA THR A 109 -4.96 1.80 10.94
C THR A 109 -4.52 3.23 10.62
N LEU A 110 -3.89 3.44 9.47
CA LEU A 110 -3.32 4.74 9.05
C LEU A 110 -4.27 5.56 8.18
N GLY A 111 -5.34 4.92 7.69
CA GLY A 111 -6.23 5.47 6.67
C GLY A 111 -5.73 5.21 5.24
N ILE A 112 -6.68 5.11 4.31
CA ILE A 112 -6.44 4.81 2.89
C ILE A 112 -5.83 5.98 2.10
N GLN A 113 -5.97 7.21 2.59
CA GLN A 113 -5.53 8.46 1.96
C GLN A 113 -3.99 8.59 1.84
N GLY A 114 -3.25 7.90 2.70
CA GLY A 114 -1.78 7.95 2.75
C GLY A 114 -1.21 9.25 3.34
N SER A 115 0.12 9.35 3.39
CA SER A 115 0.82 10.35 4.22
C SER A 115 0.63 11.81 3.80
N LEU A 116 0.47 12.10 2.51
CA LEU A 116 0.31 13.49 2.01
C LEU A 116 -1.08 14.05 2.25
N LEU A 117 -2.07 13.17 2.39
CA LEU A 117 -3.46 13.53 2.59
C LEU A 117 -3.93 13.28 4.02
N ALA A 118 -3.19 12.55 4.86
CA ALA A 118 -3.57 12.32 6.26
C ALA A 118 -3.65 13.65 7.06
N PRO A 119 -4.67 13.84 7.92
CA PRO A 119 -5.74 12.91 8.32
C PRO A 119 -7.02 12.96 7.44
N SER A 120 -6.98 13.46 6.21
CA SER A 120 -8.20 13.61 5.41
C SER A 120 -8.93 12.27 5.24
N GLY A 121 -10.27 12.32 5.28
CA GLY A 121 -11.08 11.22 4.76
C GLY A 121 -11.13 11.18 3.23
N SER A 122 -10.35 12.02 2.56
CA SER A 122 -10.24 12.04 1.11
C SER A 122 -9.42 10.84 0.64
N SER A 123 -10.10 9.75 0.34
CA SER A 123 -9.54 8.73 -0.54
C SER A 123 -9.58 9.28 -1.98
N MET A 124 -8.56 8.99 -2.78
CA MET A 124 -8.58 9.28 -4.21
C MET A 124 -9.64 8.40 -4.88
N ALA A 125 -10.89 8.86 -4.90
CA ALA A 125 -11.97 8.22 -5.61
C ALA A 125 -11.89 8.60 -7.09
N TRP A 126 -11.49 7.63 -7.92
CA TRP A 126 -11.66 7.75 -9.36
C TRP A 126 -13.05 7.23 -9.71
N ASN A 127 -13.98 8.15 -9.98
CA ASN A 127 -15.29 7.81 -10.52
C ASN A 127 -15.15 7.69 -12.04
N ILE A 128 -15.47 6.53 -12.59
CA ILE A 128 -15.58 6.33 -14.03
C ILE A 128 -16.93 6.92 -14.45
N THR A 129 -16.89 7.97 -15.26
CA THR A 129 -18.05 8.50 -15.98
C THR A 129 -18.20 7.81 -17.34
N GLU A 130 -19.38 7.88 -17.96
CA GLU A 130 -19.62 7.27 -19.29
C GLU A 130 -18.70 7.84 -20.38
N SER A 131 -18.13 9.03 -20.18
CA SER A 131 -17.15 9.65 -21.07
C SER A 131 -15.70 9.24 -20.82
N ASP A 132 -15.42 8.54 -19.73
CA ASP A 132 -14.04 8.24 -19.35
C ASP A 132 -13.45 7.07 -20.15
N LYS A 133 -12.31 7.35 -20.78
CA LYS A 133 -11.51 6.33 -21.44
C LYS A 133 -10.75 5.53 -20.40
N LEU A 134 -10.90 4.20 -20.45
CA LEU A 134 -10.11 3.26 -19.64
C LEU A 134 -8.61 3.44 -19.89
N ASN A 135 -7.87 3.76 -18.84
CA ASN A 135 -6.41 3.78 -18.85
C ASN A 135 -5.87 2.36 -18.59
N LEU A 136 -5.45 1.67 -19.66
CA LEU A 136 -4.86 0.34 -19.54
C LEU A 136 -3.39 0.45 -19.14
N ILE A 137 -3.01 -0.19 -18.02
CA ILE A 137 -1.63 -0.21 -17.50
C ILE A 137 -1.07 -1.62 -17.63
N ILE A 138 0.12 -1.75 -18.22
CA ILE A 138 0.83 -3.03 -18.31
C ILE A 138 1.43 -3.34 -16.94
N GLY A 139 0.81 -4.27 -16.20
CA GLY A 139 1.18 -4.58 -14.82
C GLY A 139 2.65 -4.95 -14.58
N LYS A 140 3.33 -5.53 -15.59
CA LYS A 140 4.77 -5.86 -15.52
C LYS A 140 5.66 -4.61 -15.45
N PHE A 141 5.26 -3.52 -16.10
CA PHE A 141 6.10 -2.33 -16.30
C PHE A 141 5.54 -1.08 -15.61
N GLY A 142 4.26 -1.08 -15.23
CA GLY A 142 3.60 0.07 -14.60
C GLY A 142 3.41 1.27 -15.54
N ILE A 143 3.42 1.05 -16.86
CA ILE A 143 3.22 2.08 -17.90
C ILE A 143 1.92 1.85 -18.67
N LYS A 144 1.39 2.90 -19.31
CA LYS A 144 0.22 2.81 -20.20
C LYS A 144 0.47 1.84 -21.36
N GLN A 145 -0.54 1.06 -21.73
CA GLN A 145 -0.49 0.15 -22.87
C GLN A 145 -0.24 0.94 -24.17
N GLY A 146 0.61 0.39 -25.04
CA GLY A 146 1.12 1.10 -26.22
C GLY A 146 2.37 1.96 -25.95
N GLY A 147 2.84 2.02 -24.70
CA GLY A 147 4.07 2.72 -24.35
C GLY A 147 5.34 2.03 -24.86
N ASN A 148 6.20 2.78 -25.52
CA ASN A 148 7.50 2.28 -25.99
C ASN A 148 8.59 2.53 -24.94
N ILE A 149 9.05 1.46 -24.29
CA ILE A 149 10.09 1.49 -23.25
C ILE A 149 11.45 1.91 -23.81
N LYS A 150 11.70 1.74 -25.12
CA LYS A 150 13.00 2.03 -25.73
C LYS A 150 13.32 3.53 -25.81
N ASN A 151 12.35 4.42 -25.57
CA ASN A 151 12.53 5.85 -25.78
C ASN A 151 12.22 6.66 -24.51
N VAL A 152 13.27 7.10 -23.82
CA VAL A 152 13.20 7.75 -22.49
C VAL A 152 12.37 9.04 -22.50
N LYS A 153 12.40 9.82 -23.60
CA LYS A 153 11.55 11.01 -23.75
C LYS A 153 10.06 10.68 -23.84
N ALA A 154 9.71 9.52 -24.41
CA ALA A 154 8.33 9.05 -24.50
C ALA A 154 7.82 8.44 -23.18
N LEU A 155 8.72 8.08 -22.25
CA LEU A 155 8.30 7.61 -20.92
C LEU A 155 7.47 8.65 -20.15
N LYS A 156 7.64 9.96 -20.41
CA LYS A 156 6.79 11.00 -19.80
C LYS A 156 5.32 10.89 -20.26
N SER A 157 5.08 10.62 -21.55
CA SER A 157 3.73 10.45 -22.10
C SER A 157 3.08 9.10 -21.78
N PHE A 158 3.86 8.12 -21.32
CA PHE A 158 3.37 6.77 -20.99
C PHE A 158 3.27 6.50 -19.47
N LYS A 159 3.47 7.52 -18.63
CA LYS A 159 3.26 7.41 -17.19
C LYS A 159 1.80 7.04 -16.92
N SER A 160 1.59 6.16 -15.95
CA SER A 160 0.25 5.89 -15.41
C SER A 160 -0.28 7.12 -14.67
N ASP A 161 -1.56 7.41 -14.81
CA ASP A 161 -2.20 8.55 -14.10
C ASP A 161 -2.25 8.33 -12.58
N ILE A 162 -2.13 7.08 -12.14
CA ILE A 162 -2.04 6.68 -10.72
C ILE A 162 -0.59 6.48 -10.24
N CYS A 163 0.41 6.85 -11.05
CA CYS A 163 1.79 6.84 -10.60
C CYS A 163 2.05 7.99 -9.61
N LYS A 164 3.09 7.87 -8.76
CA LYS A 164 3.39 8.86 -7.71
C LYS A 164 3.54 10.28 -8.22
N TYR A 165 4.13 10.42 -9.41
CA TYR A 165 4.34 11.71 -10.06
C TYR A 165 3.01 12.35 -10.46
N SER A 166 2.18 11.63 -11.22
CA SER A 166 0.85 12.09 -11.65
C SER A 166 -0.06 12.38 -10.46
N MET A 167 0.04 11.57 -9.40
CA MET A 167 -0.72 11.79 -8.17
C MET A 167 -0.29 13.05 -7.41
N LEU A 168 1.01 13.36 -7.38
CA LEU A 168 1.51 14.60 -6.79
C LEU A 168 1.09 15.83 -7.60
N GLU A 169 1.17 15.76 -8.93
CA GLU A 169 0.69 16.83 -9.81
C GLU A 169 -0.82 17.06 -9.66
N LEU A 170 -1.60 15.99 -9.51
CA LEU A 170 -3.03 16.10 -9.23
C LEU A 170 -3.27 16.77 -7.88
N LEU A 171 -2.53 16.36 -6.84
CA LEU A 171 -2.61 16.96 -5.51
C LEU A 171 -2.29 18.46 -5.54
N GLN A 172 -1.20 18.85 -6.21
CA GLN A 172 -0.81 20.25 -6.38
C GLN A 172 -1.90 21.06 -7.06
N ARG A 173 -2.54 20.52 -8.10
CA ARG A 173 -3.63 21.21 -8.80
C ARG A 173 -4.90 21.32 -7.97
N VAL A 174 -5.35 20.22 -7.36
CA VAL A 174 -6.61 20.16 -6.60
C VAL A 174 -6.54 21.02 -5.34
N LEU A 175 -5.41 20.98 -4.65
CA LEU A 175 -5.19 21.78 -3.44
C LEU A 175 -4.52 23.12 -3.75
N ASP A 176 -4.21 23.45 -5.00
CA ASP A 176 -3.52 24.68 -5.39
C ASP A 176 -2.30 24.93 -4.46
N LEU A 177 -1.37 23.97 -4.50
CA LEU A 177 -0.15 23.95 -3.68
C LEU A 177 1.04 24.39 -4.51
N ASP A 178 1.74 25.42 -4.02
CA ASP A 178 3.04 25.82 -4.53
C ASP A 178 4.15 25.07 -3.76
N LEU A 179 4.48 23.88 -4.26
CA LEU A 179 5.53 23.05 -3.68
C LEU A 179 6.90 23.46 -4.23
N GLU A 180 7.88 23.56 -3.34
CA GLU A 180 9.26 23.91 -3.66
C GLU A 180 9.85 22.98 -4.74
N LYS A 181 10.12 23.55 -5.93
CA LYS A 181 10.76 22.84 -7.04
C LYS A 181 12.15 22.36 -6.64
N GLY A 182 12.51 21.15 -7.07
CA GLY A 182 13.80 20.54 -6.70
C GLY A 182 13.83 19.95 -5.28
N LYS A 183 12.75 20.07 -4.49
CA LYS A 183 12.61 19.25 -3.27
C LYS A 183 12.36 17.79 -3.64
N GLN A 184 12.88 16.86 -2.83
CA GLN A 184 12.61 15.42 -3.04
C GLN A 184 11.24 15.02 -2.48
N TYR A 185 10.53 14.16 -3.20
CA TYR A 185 9.20 13.67 -2.83
C TYR A 185 9.16 12.90 -1.50
N ASN A 186 10.15 12.07 -1.20
CA ASN A 186 10.24 11.40 0.11
C ASN A 186 10.35 12.41 1.26
N LYS A 187 11.12 13.49 1.07
CA LYS A 187 11.27 14.56 2.08
C LYS A 187 9.97 15.31 2.31
N LEU A 188 9.15 15.49 1.29
CA LEU A 188 7.80 16.03 1.45
C LEU A 188 6.92 15.11 2.31
N LYS A 189 6.95 13.79 2.06
CA LYS A 189 6.17 12.83 2.85
C LYS A 189 6.58 12.83 4.32
N GLU A 190 7.88 12.84 4.58
CA GLU A 190 8.47 12.80 5.94
C GLU A 190 8.02 13.99 6.82
N GLN A 191 7.46 15.06 6.24
CA GLN A 191 6.88 16.17 7.02
C GLN A 191 5.62 15.78 7.80
N ASN A 192 4.90 14.72 7.40
CA ASN A 192 3.78 14.20 8.18
C ASN A 192 4.28 13.26 9.30
N ILE A 193 4.86 13.86 10.34
CA ILE A 193 5.55 13.16 11.43
C ILE A 193 4.60 12.18 12.13
N ASP A 194 3.37 12.59 12.40
CA ASP A 194 2.40 11.78 13.13
C ASP A 194 2.03 10.52 12.34
N TYR A 195 1.80 10.64 11.02
CA TYR A 195 1.54 9.48 10.15
C TYR A 195 2.68 8.47 10.21
N PHE A 196 3.92 8.95 10.08
CA PHE A 196 5.09 8.07 10.09
C PHE A 196 5.34 7.46 11.48
N LYS A 197 5.14 8.22 12.56
CA LYS A 197 5.22 7.70 13.92
C LYS A 197 4.21 6.58 14.17
N CYS A 198 2.96 6.76 13.77
CA CYS A 198 1.93 5.73 13.88
C CYS A 198 2.28 4.51 13.03
N LYS A 199 2.77 4.73 11.80
CA LYS A 199 3.23 3.65 10.92
C LYS A 199 4.35 2.82 11.56
N GLU A 200 5.36 3.45 12.14
CA GLU A 200 6.45 2.74 12.82
C GLU A 200 5.95 1.96 14.05
N GLN A 201 5.03 2.55 14.82
CA GLN A 201 4.38 1.85 15.94
C GLN A 201 3.65 0.61 15.45
N LEU A 202 2.85 0.72 14.39
CA LEU A 202 2.14 -0.42 13.81
C LEU A 202 3.12 -1.49 13.32
N ILE A 203 4.17 -1.11 12.58
CA ILE A 203 5.19 -2.04 12.09
C ILE A 203 5.84 -2.80 13.25
N SER A 204 6.13 -2.13 14.37
CA SER A 204 6.73 -2.77 15.54
C SER A 204 5.85 -3.85 16.19
N LEU A 205 4.54 -3.83 15.93
CA LEU A 205 3.59 -4.82 16.42
C LEU A 205 3.41 -6.02 15.47
N LEU A 206 3.91 -5.94 14.22
CA LEU A 206 3.73 -6.99 13.22
C LEU A 206 4.71 -8.15 13.41
N LYS A 207 4.19 -9.37 13.36
CA LYS A 207 5.02 -10.58 13.30
C LYS A 207 5.62 -10.72 11.90
N GLY A 208 6.92 -11.01 11.82
CA GLY A 208 7.64 -11.07 10.54
C GLY A 208 8.13 -9.72 10.01
N GLY A 209 7.81 -8.61 10.69
CA GLY A 209 8.19 -7.27 10.27
C GLY A 209 7.46 -6.78 9.02
N TRP A 210 7.84 -5.60 8.53
CA TRP A 210 7.42 -5.07 7.24
C TRP A 210 8.65 -5.03 6.36
N THR A 211 8.55 -5.42 5.08
CA THR A 211 9.74 -5.48 4.23
C THR A 211 10.50 -4.16 4.27
N ASN A 212 11.81 -4.27 4.57
CA ASN A 212 12.75 -3.15 4.64
C ASN A 212 13.05 -2.61 3.23
N LEU A 213 12.03 -2.03 2.60
CA LEU A 213 12.20 -1.23 1.39
C LEU A 213 13.01 0.05 1.65
N GLU A 214 13.29 0.39 2.92
CA GLU A 214 14.14 1.52 3.32
C GLU A 214 15.51 1.50 2.64
N PHE A 215 16.12 0.31 2.51
CA PHE A 215 17.43 0.17 1.86
C PHE A 215 17.39 0.35 0.33
N LYS A 216 16.19 0.36 -0.29
CA LYS A 216 15.98 0.51 -1.74
C LYS A 216 14.94 1.61 -2.09
N ARG A 217 14.73 2.62 -1.24
CA ARG A 217 13.82 3.78 -1.48
C ARG A 217 14.20 4.70 -2.66
N ASN A 218 15.02 4.24 -3.62
CA ASN A 218 15.37 5.02 -4.81
C ASN A 218 14.14 5.43 -5.63
N TYR A 219 13.06 4.64 -5.57
CA TYR A 219 11.80 4.94 -6.27
C TYR A 219 11.02 6.14 -5.68
N GLU A 220 11.38 6.66 -4.50
CA GLU A 220 10.80 7.91 -3.93
C GLU A 220 11.75 9.10 -4.03
N LYS A 221 12.98 8.89 -4.53
CA LYS A 221 13.99 9.94 -4.75
C LYS A 221 13.78 10.58 -6.12
N PHE A 222 12.60 11.15 -6.35
CA PHE A 222 12.35 12.03 -7.49
C PHE A 222 12.03 13.44 -6.99
N PHE A 223 12.26 14.42 -7.87
CA PHE A 223 12.14 15.84 -7.56
C PHE A 223 10.79 16.39 -8.02
N ILE A 224 10.26 17.34 -7.25
CA ILE A 224 9.10 18.15 -7.62
C ILE A 224 9.51 19.05 -8.80
N LEU A 225 8.70 19.08 -9.86
CA LEU A 225 8.96 19.83 -11.11
C LEU A 225 8.29 21.21 -11.14
#